data_AF-A0A142WP32-F1
#
_entry.id   AF-A0A142WP32-F1
#
_cell.length_a   1.000
_cell.length_b   1.000
_cell.length_c   1.000
_cell.angle_alpha   90.00
_cell.angle_beta   90.00
_cell.angle_gamma   90.00
#
_symmetry.space_group_name_H-M   'P 1'
#
loop_
_entity.id
_entity.type
_entity.pdbx_description
1 polymer ?
#
loop_
_entity_poly.entity_id
_entity_poly.type
_entity_poly.pdbx_seq_one_letter_code
_entity_poly.pdbx_strand_id
1 'polypeptide(L)' 'MDPQYIPVDELVPGKWYAVKYDPSHLPDRRKGDVGVSTLLRFAIAGPFDSEAAAAGWFDEHQEFGGEHAHVRQVPIAKA' A
#
# COMPACT_ATOMS: atom_id res chain seq x y z
N MET A 1 -5.84 12.18 -11.02
CA MET A 1 -4.41 12.09 -10.70
C MET A 1 -4.02 10.63 -10.81
N ASP A 2 -3.03 10.30 -11.63
CA ASP A 2 -2.35 9.01 -11.51
C ASP A 2 -1.61 8.98 -10.17
N PRO A 3 -1.91 8.05 -9.25
CA PRO A 3 -1.19 7.95 -8.00
C PRO A 3 0.28 7.66 -8.27
N GLN A 4 1.18 8.50 -7.75
CA GLN A 4 2.60 8.20 -7.76
C GLN A 4 2.86 7.12 -6.70
N TYR A 5 3.17 5.91 -7.17
CA TYR A 5 3.51 4.80 -6.28
C TYR A 5 4.94 4.93 -5.77
N ILE A 6 5.13 4.59 -4.51
CA ILE A 6 6.46 4.45 -3.90
C ILE A 6 7.11 3.19 -4.48
N PRO A 7 8.32 3.27 -5.06
CA PRO A 7 9.03 2.09 -5.57
C PRO A 7 9.24 1.04 -4.47
N VAL A 8 9.09 -0.24 -4.83
CA VAL A 8 9.14 -1.34 -3.84
C VAL A 8 10.49 -1.44 -3.14
N ASP A 9 11.58 -1.07 -3.82
CA ASP A 9 12.93 -1.03 -3.29
C ASP A 9 13.18 0.12 -2.30
N GLU A 10 12.32 1.14 -2.29
CA GLU A 10 12.34 2.23 -1.31
C GLU A 10 11.53 1.90 -0.04
N LEU A 11 10.81 0.78 -0.01
CA LEU A 11 9.99 0.37 1.12
C LEU A 11 10.85 -0.14 2.28
N VAL A 12 10.61 0.41 3.47
CA VAL A 12 11.40 0.12 4.68
C VAL A 12 10.77 -1.06 5.45
N PRO A 13 11.50 -2.16 5.69
CA PRO A 13 11.02 -3.29 6.48
C PRO A 13 10.50 -2.88 7.86
N GLY A 14 9.34 -3.43 8.25
CA GLY A 14 8.70 -3.13 9.54
C GLY A 14 7.90 -1.82 9.57
N LYS A 15 7.98 -0.97 8.54
CA LYS A 15 7.15 0.25 8.44
C LYS A 15 5.81 -0.04 7.77
N TRP A 16 4.84 0.81 8.09
CA TRP A 16 3.48 0.76 7.55
C TRP A 16 3.30 1.73 6.39
N TYR A 17 2.48 1.36 5.42
CA TYR A 17 2.20 2.16 4.23
C TYR A 17 0.70 2.17 3.92
N ALA A 18 0.23 3.32 3.46
CA ALA A 18 -1.08 3.47 2.84
C ALA A 18 -0.98 2.96 1.39
N VAL A 19 -1.88 2.07 1.02
CA VAL A 19 -1.89 1.35 -0.25
C VAL A 19 -3.23 1.58 -0.95
N LYS A 20 -3.20 1.96 -2.22
CA LYS A 20 -4.41 2.02 -3.06
C LYS A 20 -4.35 0.97 -4.13
N TYR A 21 -5.02 -0.16 -3.90
CA TYR A 21 -4.98 -1.29 -4.83
C TYR A 21 -5.67 -0.93 -6.16
N ASP A 22 -4.89 -0.87 -7.24
CA ASP A 22 -5.43 -0.68 -8.59
C ASP A 22 -5.23 -1.94 -9.45
N PRO A 23 -6.22 -2.85 -9.49
CA PRO A 23 -6.12 -4.09 -10.26
C PRO A 23 -6.06 -3.87 -11.78
N SER A 24 -6.37 -2.66 -12.26
CA SER A 24 -6.37 -2.34 -13.70
C SER A 24 -4.98 -2.45 -14.32
N HIS A 25 -3.93 -2.24 -13.51
CA HIS A 25 -2.53 -2.32 -13.92
C HIS A 25 -1.93 -3.74 -13.79
N LEU A 26 -2.69 -4.69 -13.22
CA LEU A 26 -2.21 -6.06 -13.03
C LEU A 26 -2.59 -6.95 -14.20
N PRO A 27 -1.73 -7.92 -14.57
CA PRO A 27 -2.13 -8.98 -15.50
C PRO A 27 -3.30 -9.76 -14.89
N ASP A 28 -4.23 -10.23 -15.73
CA ASP A 28 -5.51 -10.85 -15.28
C ASP A 28 -5.35 -11.91 -14.20
N ARG A 29 -4.32 -12.76 -14.31
CA ARG A 29 -4.00 -13.80 -13.32
C ARG A 29 -3.68 -13.30 -11.91
N ARG A 30 -3.44 -11.99 -11.73
CA ARG A 30 -3.15 -11.32 -10.43
C ARG A 30 -4.24 -10.33 -10.03
N LYS A 31 -5.27 -10.13 -10.85
CA LYS A 31 -6.43 -9.33 -10.45
C LYS A 31 -7.14 -10.04 -9.28
N GLY A 32 -7.39 -9.31 -8.20
CA GLY A 32 -7.91 -9.87 -6.94
C GLY A 32 -6.85 -10.49 -6.02
N ASP A 33 -5.57 -10.56 -6.43
CA ASP A 33 -4.49 -10.93 -5.51
C ASP A 33 -4.22 -9.79 -4.52
N VAL A 34 -4.77 -9.94 -3.32
CA VAL A 34 -4.60 -9.03 -2.19
C VAL A 34 -3.49 -9.49 -1.22
N GLY A 35 -2.58 -10.34 -1.69
CA GLY A 35 -1.38 -10.70 -0.95
C GLY A 35 -0.52 -9.48 -0.63
N VAL A 36 0.20 -9.53 0.50
CA VAL A 36 1.01 -8.40 1.00
C VAL A 36 1.98 -7.87 -0.06
N SER A 37 2.71 -8.77 -0.73
CA SER A 37 3.67 -8.37 -1.77
C SER A 37 3.01 -7.71 -2.99
N THR A 38 1.77 -8.09 -3.32
CA THR A 38 1.02 -7.47 -4.42
C THR A 38 0.52 -6.10 -4.01
N LEU A 39 -0.05 -5.96 -2.81
CA LEU A 39 -0.51 -4.69 -2.28
C LEU A 39 0.62 -3.66 -2.12
N LEU A 40 1.79 -4.05 -1.63
CA LEU A 40 2.91 -3.11 -1.44
C LEU A 40 3.41 -2.45 -2.75
N ARG A 41 3.11 -3.03 -3.92
CA ARG A 41 3.40 -2.38 -5.23
C ARG A 41 2.55 -1.13 -5.49
N PHE A 42 1.50 -0.95 -4.71
CA PHE A 42 0.56 0.17 -4.79
C PHE A 42 0.63 1.07 -3.56
N ALA A 43 1.76 1.06 -2.85
CA ALA A 43 2.00 2.00 -1.75
C ALA A 43 2.02 3.44 -2.30
N ILE A 44 1.25 4.32 -1.67
CA ILE A 44 1.10 5.73 -2.07
C ILE A 44 1.52 6.72 -0.99
N ALA A 45 1.62 6.27 0.27
CA ALA A 45 2.15 7.10 1.36
C ALA A 45 2.79 6.24 2.47
N GLY A 46 3.76 6.83 3.16
CA GLY A 46 4.55 6.23 4.23
C GLY A 46 6.01 6.72 4.16
N PRO A 47 6.94 6.15 4.95
CA PRO A 47 6.70 5.15 5.99
C PRO A 47 5.98 5.72 7.21
N PHE A 48 5.05 4.94 7.76
CA PHE A 48 4.39 5.22 9.04
C PHE A 48 4.89 4.27 10.13
N ASP A 49 4.84 4.72 11.37
CA ASP A 49 5.27 3.93 12.54
C ASP A 49 4.21 2.93 13.01
N SER A 50 2.95 3.09 12.60
CA SER A 50 1.86 2.21 13.00
C SER A 50 0.77 2.10 11.93
N GLU A 51 -0.04 1.05 12.02
CA GLU A 51 -1.23 0.85 11.19
C GLU A 51 -2.19 2.02 11.29
N ALA A 52 -2.43 2.52 12.51
CA ALA A 52 -3.34 3.64 12.77
C ALA A 52 -2.88 4.95 12.11
N ALA A 53 -1.57 5.22 12.09
CA ALA A 53 -1.04 6.40 11.40
C ALA A 53 -1.21 6.30 9.88
N ALA A 54 -1.00 5.10 9.32
CA ALA A 54 -1.25 4.87 7.89
C ALA A 54 -2.74 4.95 7.53
N ALA A 55 -3.63 4.49 8.43
CA ALA A 55 -5.07 4.60 8.24
C ALA A 55 -5.54 6.06 8.33
N GLY A 56 -5.03 6.82 9.31
CA GLY A 56 -5.34 8.24 9.48
C GLY A 56 -4.96 9.09 8.27
N TRP A 57 -3.94 8.69 7.50
CA TRP A 57 -3.62 9.35 6.24
C TRP A 57 -4.78 9.31 5.23
N PHE A 58 -5.56 8.20 5.17
CA PHE A 58 -6.75 8.12 4.31
C PHE A 58 -7.90 8.99 4.80
N ASP A 59 -8.01 9.22 6.11
CA ASP A 59 -9.01 10.14 6.67
C ASP A 59 -8.76 11.59 6.22
N GLU A 60 -7.48 11.97 6.14
CA GLU A 60 -7.03 13.27 5.61
C GLU A 60 -7.11 13.33 4.07
N HIS A 61 -6.93 12.19 3.39
CA HIS A 61 -6.89 12.07 1.93
C HIS A 61 -8.01 11.16 1.40
N GLN A 62 -9.27 11.56 1.64
CA GLN A 62 -10.45 10.75 1.33
C GLN A 62 -10.57 10.38 -0.16
N GLU A 63 -9.92 11.13 -1.06
CA GLU A 63 -9.84 10.83 -2.51
C GLU A 63 -9.10 9.51 -2.84
N PHE A 64 -8.29 9.01 -1.90
CA PHE A 64 -7.61 7.71 -2.00
C PHE A 64 -8.27 6.63 -1.13
N GLY A 65 -9.22 7.02 -0.26
CA GLY A 65 -10.02 6.10 0.57
C GLY A 65 -11.04 5.27 -0.22
N GLY A 66 -11.66 4.29 0.44
CA GLY A 66 -12.75 3.47 -0.12
C GLY A 66 -12.44 1.98 -0.23
N GLU A 67 -13.14 1.28 -1.14
CA GLU A 67 -13.09 -0.20 -1.27
C GLU A 67 -11.68 -0.76 -1.55
N HIS A 68 -10.79 0.06 -2.11
CA HIS A 68 -9.43 -0.35 -2.49
C HIS A 68 -8.33 0.28 -1.62
N ALA A 69 -8.71 0.98 -0.56
CA ALA A 69 -7.78 1.52 0.41
C ALA A 69 -7.37 0.43 1.41
N HIS A 70 -6.06 0.23 1.53
CA HIS A 70 -5.47 -0.74 2.43
C HIS A 70 -4.32 -0.14 3.21
N VAL A 71 -4.03 -0.71 4.37
CA VAL A 71 -2.79 -0.46 5.13
C VAL A 71 -1.99 -1.75 5.21
N ARG A 72 -0.70 -1.67 4.89
CA ARG A 72 0.19 -2.84 4.89
C ARG A 72 1.55 -2.51 5.48
N GLN A 73 2.01 -3.42 6.33
CA GLN A 73 3.37 -3.41 6.84
C GLN A 73 4.30 -4.14 5.86
N VAL A 74 5.49 -3.58 5.64
CA VAL A 74 6.55 -4.27 4.90
C VAL A 74 7.08 -5.42 5.78
N PRO A 75 7.05 -6.68 5.32
CA PRO A 75 7.56 -7.80 6.09
C PRO A 75 9.04 -7.60 6.45
N ILE A 76 9.41 -7.89 7.69
CA ILE A 76 10.81 -8.00 8.09
C ILE A 76 11.29 -9.37 7.61
N ALA A 77 12.26 -9.40 6.70
CA ALA A 77 12.88 -10.67 6.31
C ALA A 77 13.43 -11.35 7.57
N LYS A 78 12.96 -12.56 7.88
CA LYS A 78 13.60 -13.39 8.90
C LYS A 78 14.94 -13.84 8.33
N ALA A 79 16.01 -13.54 9.07
CA ALA A 79 17.36 -14.05 8.84
C ALA A 79 17.39 -15.59 8.92
#